data_AF-A0AAD7WPF6-F1
#
_entry.id   AF-A0AAD7WPF6-F1
#
_cell.length_a   1.000
_cell.length_b   1.000
_cell.length_c   1.000
_cell.angle_alpha   90.00
_cell.angle_beta   90.00
_cell.angle_gamma   90.00
#
_symmetry.space_group_name_H-M   'P 1'
#
loop_
_entity.id
_entity.type
_entity.pdbx_description
1 polymer ?
#
loop_
_entity_poly.entity_id
_entity_poly.type
_entity_poly.pdbx_seq_one_letter_code
_entity_poly.pdbx_strand_id
1 'polypeptide(L)'
;MASTNTRRFFQNLRLEDGFLDADPTTWLEREDFRTAAAFVQGIAVINDHARRGVALIQEYNRKLTQDEEQLQFLLQVVSRHRAEFQDSRKKTVAAGVCPLSRTMYLT
;
A
#
# COMPACT_ATOMS: atom_id res chain seq x y z
N MET A 1 2.94 27.16 6.37
CA MET A 1 1.90 26.50 7.20
C MET A 1 1.84 25.03 6.83
N ALA A 2 1.81 24.15 7.82
CA ALA A 2 1.67 22.72 7.58
C ALA A 2 0.26 22.36 7.09
N SER A 3 0.17 21.31 6.29
CA SER A 3 -1.12 20.81 5.78
C SER A 3 -1.93 20.12 6.88
N THR A 4 -3.25 20.03 6.71
CA THR A 4 -4.13 19.27 7.60
C THR A 4 -3.71 17.81 7.74
N ASN A 5 -3.18 17.20 6.66
CA ASN A 5 -2.70 15.82 6.69
C ASN A 5 -1.43 15.67 7.54
N THR A 6 -0.50 16.62 7.42
CA THR A 6 0.70 16.68 8.26
C THR A 6 0.31 16.80 9.73
N ARG A 7 -0.64 17.67 10.06
CA ARG A 7 -1.09 17.86 11.43
C ARG A 7 -1.72 16.58 12.01
N ARG A 8 -2.58 15.92 11.23
CA ARG A 8 -3.18 14.63 11.62
C ARG A 8 -2.16 13.53 11.87
N PHE A 9 -1.05 13.51 11.12
CA PHE A 9 0.02 12.53 11.34
C PHE A 9 0.59 12.64 12.77
N PHE A 10 0.98 13.84 13.21
CA PHE A 10 1.51 14.04 14.56
C PHE A 10 0.45 13.80 15.64
N GLN A 11 -0.79 14.23 15.41
CA GLN A 11 -1.91 13.96 16.33
C GLN A 11 -2.19 12.47 16.51
N ASN A 12 -2.18 11.69 15.43
CA ASN A 12 -2.39 10.24 15.49
C ASN A 12 -1.27 9.52 16.25
N LEU A 13 -0.04 10.03 16.14
CA LEU A 13 1.13 9.55 16.89
C LEU A 13 1.21 10.13 18.31
N ARG A 14 0.28 11.03 18.69
CA ARG A 14 0.25 11.75 19.96
C ARG A 14 1.55 12.52 20.23
N LEU A 15 2.09 13.13 19.17
CA LEU A 15 3.27 13.98 19.22
C LEU A 15 2.87 15.46 19.19
N GLU A 16 3.64 16.28 19.88
CA GLU A 16 3.53 17.73 19.80
C GLU A 16 3.86 18.23 18.39
N ASP A 17 3.04 19.13 17.86
CA ASP A 17 3.11 19.63 16.49
C ASP A 17 3.29 21.16 16.41
N GLY A 18 3.52 21.82 17.55
CA GLY A 18 3.66 23.28 17.65
C GLY A 18 4.81 23.86 16.83
N PHE A 19 5.88 23.09 16.58
CA PHE A 19 6.97 23.49 15.70
C PHE A 19 6.52 23.70 14.25
N LEU A 20 5.41 23.09 13.80
CA LEU A 20 4.89 23.26 12.43
C LEU A 20 4.41 24.69 12.12
N ASP A 21 4.14 25.47 13.16
CA ASP A 21 3.75 26.88 13.05
C ASP A 21 4.94 27.84 13.21
N ALA A 22 6.11 27.34 13.61
CA ALA A 22 7.34 28.10 13.80
C ALA A 22 8.21 28.13 12.53
N ASP A 23 9.14 29.10 12.47
CA ASP A 23 10.08 29.20 11.36
C ASP A 23 11.00 27.96 11.30
N PRO A 24 11.15 27.31 10.12
CA PRO A 24 11.96 26.09 9.96
C PRO A 24 13.41 26.21 10.43
N THR A 25 14.00 27.42 10.40
CA THR A 25 15.38 27.63 10.86
C THR A 25 15.52 27.42 12.36
N THR A 26 14.43 27.59 13.12
CA THR A 26 14.40 27.43 14.59
C THR A 26 14.15 25.99 15.04
N TRP A 27 13.74 25.09 14.13
CA TRP A 27 13.27 23.74 14.51
C TRP A 27 14.32 22.93 15.27
N LEU A 28 15.59 22.99 14.86
CA LEU A 28 16.68 22.27 15.53
C LEU A 28 16.90 22.69 16.98
N GLU A 29 16.45 23.88 17.36
CA GLU A 29 16.58 24.42 18.72
C GLU A 29 15.40 24.06 19.61
N ARG A 30 14.27 23.67 19.03
CA ARG A 30 13.03 23.40 19.76
C ARG A 30 12.96 21.96 20.27
N GLU A 31 12.45 21.82 21.49
CA GLU A 31 12.30 20.53 22.17
C GLU A 31 11.20 19.66 21.56
N ASP A 32 10.08 20.26 21.15
CA ASP A 32 8.96 19.58 20.51
C ASP A 32 9.38 18.92 19.18
N PHE A 33 10.15 19.62 18.36
CA PHE A 33 10.74 19.08 17.15
C PHE A 33 11.71 17.94 17.43
N ARG A 34 12.68 18.11 18.35
CA ARG A 34 13.67 17.07 18.66
C ARG A 34 13.02 15.79 19.15
N THR A 35 11.99 15.92 19.99
CA THR A 35 11.22 14.79 20.53
C THR A 35 10.47 14.06 19.42
N ALA A 36 9.72 14.81 18.59
CA ALA A 36 8.99 14.23 17.46
C ALA A 36 9.95 13.61 16.43
N ALA A 37 11.09 14.24 16.15
CA ALA A 37 12.09 13.74 15.23
C ALA A 37 12.74 12.44 15.73
N ALA A 38 13.13 12.37 17.00
CA ALA A 38 13.67 11.14 17.60
C ALA A 38 12.65 10.00 17.56
N PHE A 39 11.37 10.29 17.84
CA PHE A 39 10.30 9.32 17.73
C PHE A 39 10.14 8.81 16.30
N VAL A 40 10.02 9.72 15.33
CA VAL A 40 9.82 9.38 13.91
C VAL A 40 11.04 8.63 13.33
N GLN A 41 12.26 8.97 13.74
CA GLN A 41 13.47 8.21 13.38
C GLN A 41 13.49 6.81 14.00
N GLY A 42 12.89 6.64 15.18
CA GLY A 42 12.71 5.35 15.84
C GLY A 42 11.57 4.51 15.24
N ILE A 43 10.66 5.11 14.46
CA ILE A 43 9.74 4.35 13.62
C ILE A 43 10.61 3.68 12.57
N ALA A 44 10.86 2.40 12.78
CA ALA A 44 11.48 1.60 11.76
C ALA A 44 10.60 1.71 10.50
N VAL A 45 11.12 2.33 9.44
CA VAL A 45 10.58 2.23 8.08
C VAL A 45 10.90 0.82 7.64
N ILE A 46 10.29 -0.15 8.32
CA ILE A 46 10.51 -1.53 8.02
C ILE A 46 9.87 -1.67 6.67
N ASN A 47 10.62 -2.26 5.77
CA ASN A 47 10.12 -2.95 4.61
C ASN A 47 9.11 -4.06 4.99
N ASP A 48 8.44 -4.00 6.15
CA ASP A 48 7.49 -4.96 6.67
C ASP A 48 6.30 -5.05 5.75
N HIS A 49 5.83 -3.92 5.20
CA HIS A 49 4.77 -3.98 4.20
C HIS A 49 5.19 -4.75 2.94
N ALA A 50 6.40 -4.53 2.40
CA ALA A 50 6.83 -5.31 1.22
C ALA A 50 7.24 -6.73 1.59
N ARG A 51 7.88 -6.96 2.75
CA ARG A 51 8.23 -8.29 3.27
C ARG A 51 6.99 -9.12 3.55
N ARG A 52 5.96 -8.52 4.14
CA ARG A 52 4.64 -9.11 4.36
C ARG A 52 3.92 -9.36 3.03
N GLY A 53 4.05 -8.45 2.06
CA GLY A 53 3.56 -8.66 0.70
C GLY A 53 4.22 -9.87 0.02
N VAL A 54 5.54 -9.98 0.11
CA VAL A 54 6.34 -11.11 -0.41
C VAL A 54 5.99 -12.41 0.32
N ALA A 55 5.89 -12.39 1.66
CA ALA A 55 5.52 -13.56 2.44
C ALA A 55 4.10 -14.04 2.09
N LEU A 56 3.15 -13.11 1.93
CA LEU A 56 1.76 -13.42 1.56
C LEU A 56 1.69 -14.08 0.18
N ILE A 57 2.37 -13.54 -0.84
CA ILE A 57 2.33 -14.13 -2.17
C ILE A 57 3.05 -15.48 -2.20
N GLN A 58 4.16 -15.63 -1.47
CA GLN A 58 4.87 -16.91 -1.35
C GLN A 58 4.02 -17.98 -0.68
N GLU A 59 3.35 -17.66 0.43
CA GLU A 59 2.49 -18.60 1.15
C GLU A 59 1.25 -18.97 0.32
N TYR A 60 0.63 -17.98 -0.32
CA TYR A 60 -0.55 -18.21 -1.15
C TYR A 60 -0.25 -19.05 -2.40
N ASN A 61 0.84 -18.75 -3.11
CA ASN A 61 1.24 -19.51 -4.29
C ASN A 61 1.47 -20.99 -3.94
N ARG A 62 2.13 -21.28 -2.80
CA ARG A 62 2.32 -22.65 -2.31
C ARG A 62 1.03 -23.38 -1.96
N LYS A 63 -0.04 -22.65 -1.60
CA LYS A 63 -1.38 -23.23 -1.36
C LYS A 63 -2.14 -23.51 -2.66
N LEU A 64 -1.87 -22.76 -3.73
CA LEU A 64 -2.48 -22.96 -5.04
C LEU A 64 -1.87 -24.16 -5.77
N THR A 65 -0.54 -24.21 -5.85
CA THR A 65 0.20 -25.32 -6.46
C THR A 65 1.62 -25.37 -5.92
N GLN A 66 2.18 -26.58 -5.85
CA GLN A 66 3.60 -26.80 -5.55
C GLN A 66 4.44 -26.98 -6.83
N ASP A 67 3.78 -27.05 -7.99
CA ASP A 67 4.40 -27.19 -9.30
C ASP A 67 4.73 -25.80 -9.87
N GLU A 68 6.01 -25.55 -10.15
CA GLU A 68 6.47 -24.26 -10.63
C GLU A 68 5.98 -23.94 -12.05
N GLU A 69 5.85 -24.94 -12.93
CA GLU A 69 5.36 -24.76 -14.29
C GLU A 69 3.89 -24.33 -14.28
N GLN A 70 3.06 -24.99 -13.46
CA GLN A 70 1.67 -24.58 -13.25
C GLN A 70 1.55 -23.16 -12.69
N LEU A 71 2.43 -22.79 -11.75
CA LEU A 71 2.46 -21.44 -11.20
C LEU A 71 2.79 -20.42 -12.29
N GLN A 72 3.76 -20.69 -13.16
CA GLN A 72 4.12 -19.80 -14.27
C GLN A 72 2.96 -19.61 -15.25
N PHE A 73 2.26 -20.69 -15.63
CA PHE A 73 1.06 -20.59 -16.46
C PHE A 73 -0.03 -19.74 -15.79
N LEU A 74 -0.28 -19.95 -14.49
CA LEU A 74 -1.26 -19.16 -13.73
C LEU A 74 -0.91 -17.66 -13.73
N LEU A 75 0.36 -17.32 -13.51
CA LEU A 75 0.82 -15.92 -13.51
C LEU A 75 0.58 -15.23 -14.85
N GLN A 76 0.75 -15.93 -15.98
CA GLN A 76 0.44 -15.40 -17.30
C GLN A 76 -1.06 -15.09 -17.46
N VAL A 77 -1.94 -16.01 -17.01
CA VAL A 77 -3.39 -15.82 -17.06
C VAL A 77 -3.82 -14.63 -16.19
N VAL A 78 -3.29 -14.53 -14.97
CA VAL A 78 -3.57 -13.40 -14.06
C VAL A 78 -3.10 -12.08 -14.66
N SER A 79 -1.91 -12.06 -15.28
CA SER A 79 -1.37 -10.87 -15.94
C SER A 79 -2.28 -10.39 -17.06
N ARG A 80 -2.68 -11.30 -17.96
CA ARG A 80 -3.61 -11.01 -19.05
C ARG A 80 -4.96 -10.48 -18.54
N HIS A 81 -5.52 -11.15 -17.52
CA HIS A 81 -6.78 -10.73 -16.91
C HIS A 81 -6.68 -9.31 -16.32
N ARG A 82 -5.58 -8.95 -15.66
CA ARG A 82 -5.40 -7.58 -15.13
C ARG A 82 -5.25 -6.52 -16.21
N ALA A 83 -4.63 -6.86 -17.33
CA ALA A 83 -4.53 -5.97 -18.48
C ALA A 83 -5.91 -5.73 -19.13
N GLU A 84 -6.74 -6.77 -19.22
CA GLU A 84 -8.09 -6.69 -19.79
C GLU A 84 -9.08 -6.02 -18.83
N PHE A 85 -8.96 -6.27 -17.52
CA PHE A 85 -9.83 -5.77 -16.46
C PHE A 85 -9.04 -4.86 -15.50
N GLN A 86 -8.73 -3.66 -15.96
CA GLN A 86 -7.94 -2.69 -15.20
C GLN A 86 -8.64 -2.21 -13.90
N ASP A 87 -9.97 -2.30 -13.82
CA ASP A 87 -10.73 -1.93 -12.64
C ASP A 87 -10.90 -3.11 -11.66
N SER A 88 -10.00 -3.18 -10.68
CA SER A 88 -10.03 -4.18 -9.60
C SER A 88 -10.74 -3.70 -8.32
N ARG A 89 -11.57 -2.64 -8.39
CA ARG A 89 -12.28 -2.14 -7.19
C ARG A 89 -13.27 -3.19 -6.69
N LYS A 90 -13.39 -3.32 -5.35
CA LYS A 90 -14.31 -4.26 -4.69
C LYS A 90 -15.74 -4.18 -5.23
N LYS A 91 -16.24 -2.97 -5.49
CA LYS A 91 -17.57 -2.74 -6.08
C LYS A 91 -17.74 -3.32 -7.48
N THR A 92 -16.67 -3.34 -8.27
CA THR A 92 -16.66 -3.82 -9.66
C THR A 92 -16.63 -5.34 -9.69
N VAL A 93 -15.80 -5.96 -8.84
CA VAL A 93 -15.73 -7.42 -8.66
C VAL A 93 -17.03 -7.97 -8.06
N ALA A 94 -17.58 -7.31 -7.04
CA ALA A 94 -18.82 -7.74 -6.39
C ALA A 94 -20.07 -7.59 -7.28
N ALA A 95 -20.04 -6.66 -8.23
CA ALA A 95 -21.13 -6.48 -9.19
C ALA A 95 -21.14 -7.53 -10.31
N GLY A 96 -20.16 -8.45 -10.36
CA GLY A 96 -20.07 -9.49 -11.40
C GLY A 96 -19.85 -8.94 -12.80
N VAL A 97 -19.55 -7.64 -12.95
CA VAL A 97 -19.31 -7.01 -14.25
C VAL A 97 -17.87 -7.28 -14.66
N CYS A 98 -17.59 -8.54 -14.94
CA CYS A 98 -16.50 -8.90 -15.84
C CYS A 98 -17.05 -8.70 -17.26
N PRO A 99 -16.52 -7.80 -18.11
CA PRO A 99 -16.91 -7.68 -19.52
C PRO A 99 -16.64 -8.93 -20.38
N LEU A 100 -16.67 -10.14 -19.83
CA LEU A 100 -16.57 -11.40 -20.57
C LEU A 100 -17.85 -11.80 -21.30
N SER A 101 -18.95 -11.03 -21.23
CA SER A 101 -20.23 -11.42 -21.82
C SER A 101 -20.51 -10.88 -23.24
N ARG A 102 -19.54 -10.36 -24.00
CA ARG A 102 -19.88 -9.81 -25.33
C ARG A 102 -19.06 -10.19 -26.56
N THR A 103 -18.10 -11.09 -26.49
CA THR A 103 -17.34 -11.50 -27.69
C THR A 103 -17.13 -13.00 -27.88
N MET A 104 -17.59 -13.87 -26.97
CA MET A 104 -17.40 -15.33 -27.11
C MET A 104 -18.68 -16.09 -27.50
N TYR A 105 -19.59 -15.45 -28.24
CA TYR A 105 -20.78 -16.08 -28.84
C TYR A 105 -21.10 -15.52 -30.23
N LEU A 106 -20.10 -15.35 -31.10
CA LEU A 106 -20.35 -15.29 -32.54
C LEU A 106 -19.28 -16.14 -33.23
N THR A 107 -19.77 -17.19 -33.87
CA THR A 107 -19.15 -18.09 -34.86
C THR A 107 -18.13 -17.44 -35.77
#